data_AF-A0A7Y0LDC1-F1
#
_entry.id   AF-A0A7Y0LDC1-F1
#
_cell.length_a   1.000
_cell.length_b   1.000
_cell.length_c   1.000
_cell.angle_alpha   90.00
_cell.angle_beta   90.00
_cell.angle_gamma   90.00
#
_symmetry.space_group_name_H-M   'P 1'
#
loop_
_entity.id
_entity.type
_entity.pdbx_description
1 polymer ?
#
loop_
_entity_poly.entity_id
_entity_poly.type
_entity_poly.pdbx_seq_one_letter_code
_entity_poly.pdbx_strand_id
1 'polypeptide(L)'
;MNKVQKGFTLIELMIVVAIIGILAAVALPAYQTYTEKARYSEVVLAVSSVKGAIDVCYQTRGNRDIDNCDSYAEIGAVQAQVEAGENVDSVAVGANGVITGTGVDGSASTYILTPTIATVGITEWVQTGTCIANGVC
;
A
#
# COMPACT_ATOMS: atom_id res chain seq x y z
N MET A 1 52.19 34.98 10.86
CA MET A 1 51.11 34.92 11.86
C MET A 1 50.49 33.53 11.81
N ASN A 2 50.83 32.65 12.75
CA ASN A 2 50.19 31.34 12.85
C ASN A 2 48.79 31.50 13.44
N LYS A 3 47.76 31.27 12.63
CA LYS A 3 46.38 31.14 13.14
C LYS A 3 46.35 29.88 14.01
N VAL A 4 46.18 30.04 15.32
CA VAL A 4 45.92 28.92 16.21
C VAL A 4 44.60 28.28 15.77
N GLN A 5 44.64 27.05 15.26
CA GLN A 5 43.43 26.29 14.97
C GLN A 5 42.71 26.04 16.29
N LYS A 6 41.56 26.69 16.48
CA LYS A 6 40.63 26.36 17.56
C LYS A 6 39.99 25.02 17.19
N GLY A 7 40.43 23.95 17.85
CA GLY A 7 39.78 22.65 17.78
C GLY A 7 38.43 22.67 18.51
N PHE A 8 37.53 21.77 18.12
CA PHE A 8 36.29 21.50 18.86
C PHE A 8 36.60 20.90 20.23
N THR A 9 35.81 21.26 21.24
CA THR A 9 35.91 20.66 22.58
C THR A 9 35.19 19.32 22.64
N LEU A 10 35.66 18.41 23.49
CA LEU A 10 34.96 17.13 23.75
C LEU A 10 33.54 17.36 24.28
N ILE A 11 33.33 18.44 25.04
CA ILE A 11 32.01 18.80 25.57
C ILE A 11 31.06 19.18 24.43
N GLU A 12 31.50 19.97 23.46
CA GLU A 12 30.67 20.30 22.29
C GLU A 12 30.29 19.06 21.50
N LEU A 13 31.24 18.14 21.28
CA LEU A 13 30.96 16.88 20.59
C LEU A 13 29.95 16.00 21.36
N MET A 14 30.08 15.91 22.68
CA MET A 14 29.15 15.12 23.52
C MET A 14 27.72 15.69 23.49
N ILE A 15 27.56 17.01 23.51
CA ILE A 15 26.25 17.66 23.42
C ILE A 15 25.61 17.38 22.05
N VAL A 16 26.38 17.46 20.96
CA VAL A 16 25.88 17.17 19.61
C VAL A 16 25.39 15.72 19.49
N VAL A 17 26.17 14.76 19.99
CA VAL A 17 25.76 13.34 19.97
C VAL A 17 24.51 13.10 20.81
N ALA A 18 24.39 13.74 21.97
CA ALA A 18 23.20 13.63 22.82
C ALA A 18 21.94 14.16 22.10
N ILE A 19 22.03 15.30 21.42
CA ILE A 19 20.90 15.86 20.65
C ILE A 19 20.53 14.96 19.48
N ILE A 20 21.51 14.47 18.71
CA ILE A 20 21.28 13.53 17.61
C ILE A 20 20.62 12.25 18.13
N GLY A 21 21.04 11.73 19.29
CA GLY A 21 20.44 10.55 19.91
C GLY A 21 18.95 10.73 20.22
N ILE A 22 18.55 11.87 20.78
CA ILE A 22 17.15 12.19 21.07
C ILE A 22 16.34 12.30 19.77
N LEU A 23 16.86 13.03 18.77
CA LEU A 23 16.18 13.20 17.48
C LEU A 23 16.02 11.87 16.75
N ALA A 24 17.06 11.02 16.75
CA ALA A 24 17.03 9.71 16.11
C ALA A 24 16.02 8.76 16.75
N ALA A 25 15.88 8.77 18.08
CA ALA A 25 14.91 7.93 18.78
C ALA A 25 13.45 8.19 18.36
N VAL A 26 13.12 9.45 18.02
CA VAL A 26 11.78 9.83 17.55
C VAL A 26 11.66 9.70 16.04
N ALA A 27 12.71 10.05 15.28
CA ALA A 27 12.66 10.10 13.82
C ALA A 27 12.74 8.72 13.16
N LEU A 28 13.49 7.77 13.72
CA LEU A 28 13.70 6.46 13.11
C LEU A 28 12.40 5.64 13.00
N PRO A 29 11.55 5.51 14.05
CA PRO A 29 10.30 4.77 13.93
C PRO A 29 9.36 5.39 12.88
N ALA A 30 9.26 6.73 12.87
CA ALA A 30 8.44 7.44 11.89
C ALA A 30 8.95 7.19 10.46
N TYR A 31 10.26 7.29 10.23
CA TYR A 31 10.86 7.06 8.92
C TYR A 31 10.61 5.63 8.42
N GLN A 32 10.68 4.63 9.29
CA GLN A 32 10.37 3.23 8.95
C GLN A 32 8.93 3.11 8.42
N THR A 33 7.94 3.61 9.17
CA THR A 33 6.54 3.59 8.73
C THR A 33 6.32 4.36 7.42
N TYR A 34 7.02 5.49 7.21
CA TYR A 34 6.95 6.21 5.93
C TYR A 34 7.50 5.39 4.76
N THR A 35 8.62 4.70 4.95
CA THR A 35 9.18 3.82 3.91
C THR A 35 8.29 2.61 3.63
N GLU A 36 7.64 2.07 4.65
CA GLU A 36 6.66 0.98 4.50
C GLU A 36 5.42 1.45 3.75
N LYS A 37 4.85 2.60 4.09
CA LYS A 37 3.76 3.24 3.32
C LYS A 37 4.12 3.43 1.85
N ALA A 38 5.33 3.93 1.58
CA ALA A 38 5.78 4.17 0.22
C ALA A 38 5.84 2.87 -0.59
N ARG A 39 6.37 1.79 -0.01
CA ARG A 39 6.37 0.45 -0.62
C ARG A 39 4.95 -0.08 -0.80
N TYR A 40 4.10 0.09 0.21
CA TYR A 40 2.71 -0.38 0.18
C TYR A 40 1.86 0.29 -0.89
N SER A 41 2.26 1.47 -1.36
CA SER A 41 1.58 2.15 -2.47
C SER A 41 1.54 1.30 -3.76
N GLU A 42 2.49 0.39 -3.96
CA GLU A 42 2.47 -0.56 -5.09
C GLU A 42 1.28 -1.53 -4.99
N VAL A 43 0.96 -2.03 -3.79
CA VAL A 43 -0.21 -2.89 -3.54
C VAL A 43 -1.49 -2.14 -3.84
N VAL A 44 -1.59 -0.88 -3.38
CA VAL A 44 -2.77 -0.02 -3.62
C VAL A 44 -2.96 0.24 -5.12
N LEU A 45 -1.87 0.48 -5.85
CA LEU A 45 -1.90 0.67 -7.30
C LEU A 45 -2.29 -0.62 -8.04
N ALA A 46 -1.74 -1.76 -7.64
CA ALA A 46 -2.09 -3.06 -8.20
C ALA A 46 -3.58 -3.38 -8.03
N VAL A 47 -4.11 -3.21 -6.81
CA VAL A 47 -5.55 -3.38 -6.52
C VAL A 47 -6.41 -2.38 -7.30
N SER A 48 -5.95 -1.13 -7.44
CA SER A 48 -6.69 -0.10 -8.21
C SER A 48 -6.82 -0.45 -9.69
N SER A 49 -5.83 -1.13 -10.27
CA SER A 49 -5.91 -1.61 -11.66
C SER A 49 -7.00 -2.67 -11.85
N VAL A 50 -7.11 -3.60 -10.90
CA VAL A 50 -8.13 -4.66 -10.87
C VAL A 50 -9.52 -4.06 -10.63
N LYS A 51 -9.63 -3.09 -9.73
CA LYS A 51 -10.86 -2.33 -9.50
C LYS A 51 -11.41 -1.76 -10.81
N GLY A 52 -10.56 -1.09 -11.59
CA GLY A 52 -10.95 -0.55 -12.89
C GLY A 52 -11.41 -1.64 -13.87
N ALA A 53 -10.74 -2.79 -13.88
CA ALA A 53 -11.14 -3.94 -14.71
C ALA A 53 -12.51 -4.50 -14.30
N ILE A 54 -12.79 -4.61 -13.00
CA ILE A 54 -14.11 -5.00 -12.48
C ILE A 54 -15.18 -3.97 -12.86
N ASP A 55 -14.90 -2.67 -12.70
CA ASP A 55 -15.84 -1.59 -13.06
C ASP A 55 -16.21 -1.65 -14.56
N VAL A 56 -15.24 -1.94 -15.44
CA VAL A 56 -15.48 -2.14 -16.88
C VAL A 56 -16.23 -3.45 -17.14
N CYS A 57 -15.83 -4.53 -16.49
CA CYS A 57 -16.48 -5.83 -16.62
C CYS A 57 -17.97 -5.72 -16.27
N TYR A 58 -18.31 -5.14 -15.12
CA TYR A 58 -19.69 -4.99 -14.64
C TYR A 58 -20.57 -4.18 -15.60
N GLN A 59 -19.98 -3.19 -16.29
CA GLN A 59 -20.72 -2.35 -17.24
C GLN A 59 -20.90 -3.01 -18.61
N THR A 60 -20.00 -3.91 -19.02
CA THR A 60 -19.91 -4.43 -20.39
C THR A 60 -20.30 -5.89 -20.53
N ARG A 61 -20.10 -6.70 -19.48
CA ARG A 61 -20.36 -8.14 -19.45
C ARG A 61 -21.50 -8.44 -18.48
N GLY A 62 -22.44 -9.29 -18.92
CA GLY A 62 -23.25 -10.05 -17.98
C GLY A 62 -24.42 -9.34 -17.30
N ASN A 63 -25.10 -8.40 -17.95
CA ASN A 63 -26.38 -7.90 -17.44
C ASN A 63 -26.30 -7.16 -16.08
N ARG A 64 -25.14 -6.58 -15.75
CA ARG A 64 -24.83 -5.94 -14.46
C ARG A 64 -24.88 -6.90 -13.28
N ASP A 65 -24.31 -8.07 -13.48
CA ASP A 65 -24.14 -9.08 -12.44
C ASP A 65 -22.66 -9.21 -12.08
N ILE A 66 -22.34 -8.98 -10.81
CA ILE A 66 -20.96 -8.98 -10.30
C ILE A 66 -20.35 -10.38 -10.27
N ASP A 67 -21.19 -11.41 -10.23
CA ASP A 67 -20.75 -12.80 -10.20
C ASP A 67 -20.11 -13.24 -11.52
N ASN A 68 -20.26 -12.42 -12.58
CA ASN A 68 -19.56 -12.61 -13.86
C ASN A 68 -18.28 -11.76 -13.96
N CYS A 69 -17.79 -11.20 -12.85
CA CYS A 69 -16.63 -10.32 -12.77
C CYS A 69 -15.79 -10.62 -11.51
N ASP A 70 -15.77 -11.88 -11.07
CA ASP A 70 -15.12 -12.30 -9.82
C ASP A 70 -13.83 -13.10 -10.04
N SER A 71 -13.39 -13.23 -11.29
CA SER A 71 -12.13 -13.84 -11.67
C SER A 71 -11.33 -13.02 -12.68
N TYR A 72 -10.01 -13.25 -12.72
CA TYR A 72 -9.10 -12.62 -13.69
C TYR A 72 -9.51 -12.87 -15.15
N ALA A 73 -10.01 -14.07 -15.45
CA ALA A 73 -10.44 -14.45 -16.80
C ALA A 73 -11.64 -13.61 -17.28
N GLU A 74 -12.58 -13.34 -16.38
CA GLU A 74 -13.81 -12.60 -16.70
C GLU A 74 -13.56 -11.10 -16.87
N ILE A 75 -12.76 -10.53 -15.96
CA ILE A 75 -12.39 -9.12 -16.00
C ILE A 75 -11.36 -8.80 -17.10
N GLY A 76 -10.81 -9.83 -17.76
CA GLY A 76 -9.86 -9.68 -18.86
C GLY A 76 -8.50 -9.14 -18.42
N ALA A 77 -8.08 -9.45 -17.20
CA ALA A 77 -6.77 -9.07 -16.66
C ALA A 77 -5.89 -10.32 -16.45
N VAL A 78 -4.58 -10.12 -16.40
CA VAL A 78 -3.61 -11.20 -16.16
C VAL A 78 -3.02 -11.02 -14.78
N GLN A 79 -3.30 -11.95 -13.87
CA GLN A 79 -2.85 -11.89 -12.47
C GLN A 79 -1.34 -11.65 -12.34
N ALA A 80 -0.52 -12.37 -13.11
CA ALA A 80 0.93 -12.21 -13.10
C ALA A 80 1.42 -10.81 -13.50
N GLN A 81 0.63 -10.04 -14.24
CA GLN A 81 0.97 -8.65 -14.57
C GLN A 81 0.59 -7.68 -13.45
N VAL A 82 -0.48 -7.97 -12.71
CA VAL A 82 -0.93 -7.18 -11.56
C VAL A 82 0.03 -7.37 -10.37
N GLU A 83 0.52 -8.60 -10.18
CA GLU A 83 1.44 -8.99 -9.11
C GLU A 83 2.93 -8.79 -9.47
N ALA A 84 3.23 -8.05 -10.54
CA ALA A 84 4.61 -7.85 -10.99
C ALA A 84 5.42 -6.88 -10.12
N GLY A 85 4.77 -6.15 -9.20
CA GLY A 85 5.42 -5.20 -8.29
C GLY A 85 6.27 -5.88 -7.23
N GLU A 86 7.43 -5.31 -6.90
CA GLU A 86 8.36 -5.90 -5.92
C GLU A 86 7.75 -6.03 -4.52
N ASN A 87 6.88 -5.09 -4.15
CA ASN A 87 6.24 -5.05 -2.83
C ASN A 87 4.84 -5.64 -2.82
N VAL A 88 4.43 -6.33 -3.89
CA VAL A 88 3.14 -7.01 -4.02
C VAL A 88 3.35 -8.52 -3.85
N ASP A 89 2.76 -9.11 -2.80
CA ASP A 89 2.82 -10.56 -2.56
C ASP A 89 1.73 -11.28 -3.34
N SER A 90 0.50 -10.76 -3.29
CA SER A 90 -0.64 -11.31 -4.02
C SER A 90 -1.71 -10.25 -4.26
N VAL A 91 -2.48 -10.43 -5.33
CA VAL A 91 -3.73 -9.72 -5.57
C VAL A 91 -4.78 -10.73 -6.01
N ALA A 92 -5.66 -11.11 -5.10
CA ALA A 92 -6.75 -12.03 -5.37
C ALA A 92 -8.03 -11.28 -5.75
N VAL A 93 -8.76 -11.82 -6.72
CA VAL A 93 -10.17 -11.50 -6.95
C VAL A 93 -10.99 -12.65 -6.40
N GLY A 94 -11.89 -12.34 -5.48
CA GLY A 94 -12.80 -13.28 -4.86
C GLY A 94 -14.25 -12.99 -5.25
N ALA A 95 -15.14 -13.87 -4.80
CA ALA A 95 -16.57 -13.81 -5.06
C ALA A 95 -17.16 -12.41 -4.86
N ASN A 96 -18.16 -12.04 -5.66
CA ASN A 96 -18.78 -10.72 -5.68
C ASN A 96 -17.80 -9.57 -5.99
N GLY A 97 -16.71 -9.85 -6.73
CA GLY A 97 -15.73 -8.84 -7.13
C GLY A 97 -14.92 -8.24 -5.97
N VAL A 98 -14.80 -8.95 -4.84
CA VAL A 98 -13.96 -8.52 -3.72
C VAL A 98 -12.49 -8.66 -4.12
N ILE A 99 -11.73 -7.58 -4.00
CA ILE A 99 -10.30 -7.57 -4.31
C ILE A 99 -9.51 -7.59 -3.01
N THR A 100 -8.54 -8.50 -2.89
CA THR A 100 -7.63 -8.58 -1.75
C THR A 100 -6.19 -8.49 -2.24
N GLY A 101 -5.54 -7.35 -1.98
CA GLY A 101 -4.10 -7.19 -2.17
C GLY A 101 -3.33 -7.46 -0.88
N THR A 102 -2.19 -8.12 -0.97
CA THR A 102 -1.28 -8.39 0.15
C THR A 102 0.10 -7.84 -0.19
N GLY A 103 0.70 -7.11 0.76
CA GLY A 103 2.08 -6.64 0.63
C GLY A 103 3.10 -7.68 1.06
N VAL A 104 4.33 -7.54 0.57
CA VAL A 104 5.49 -8.34 1.01
C VAL A 104 6.14 -7.76 2.30
N ASP A 105 5.51 -6.75 2.91
CA ASP A 105 6.02 -6.09 4.11
C ASP A 105 6.13 -7.08 5.29
N GLY A 106 6.95 -6.75 6.30
CA GLY A 106 7.19 -7.65 7.45
C GLY A 106 5.93 -8.07 8.23
N SER A 107 4.80 -7.41 7.96
CA SER A 107 3.48 -7.70 8.54
C SER A 107 2.48 -8.32 7.54
N ALA A 108 2.84 -8.49 6.27
CA ALA A 108 1.99 -8.97 5.18
C ALA A 108 0.61 -8.27 5.17
N SER A 109 0.62 -6.93 5.14
CA SER A 109 -0.58 -6.13 5.34
C SER A 109 -1.58 -6.32 4.19
N THR A 110 -2.87 -6.50 4.51
CA THR A 110 -3.93 -6.69 3.51
C THR A 110 -4.67 -5.38 3.21
N TYR A 111 -4.95 -5.16 1.92
CA TYR A 111 -5.75 -4.08 1.38
C TYR A 111 -6.95 -4.71 0.65
N ILE A 112 -8.13 -4.60 1.24
CA ILE A 112 -9.33 -5.25 0.75
C ILE A 112 -10.31 -4.20 0.25
N LEU A 113 -10.73 -4.32 -1.01
CA LEU A 113 -11.79 -3.51 -1.59
C LEU A 113 -13.03 -4.36 -1.85
N THR A 114 -14.15 -3.97 -1.26
CA THR A 114 -15.46 -4.60 -1.48
C THR A 114 -16.39 -3.65 -2.24
N PRO A 115 -16.92 -4.05 -3.42
CA PRO A 115 -17.83 -3.19 -4.16
C PRO A 115 -19.21 -3.16 -3.48
N THR A 116 -19.84 -1.99 -3.45
CA THR A 116 -21.24 -1.82 -3.07
C THR A 116 -22.06 -1.65 -4.34
N ILE A 117 -22.91 -2.64 -4.62
CA ILE A 117 -23.64 -2.75 -5.88
C ILE A 117 -25.03 -2.15 -5.74
N ALA A 118 -25.40 -1.31 -6.70
CA ALA A 118 -26.75 -0.81 -6.88
C ALA A 118 -27.29 -1.21 -8.25
N THR A 119 -28.57 -0.92 -8.48
CA THR A 119 -29.32 -1.28 -9.71
C THR A 119 -28.68 -0.75 -11.01
N VAL A 120 -27.81 0.27 -10.92
CA VAL A 120 -27.23 0.96 -12.08
C VAL A 120 -25.70 0.94 -12.11
N GLY A 121 -25.03 0.30 -11.14
CA GLY A 121 -23.57 0.40 -11.05
C GLY A 121 -23.01 -0.04 -9.70
N ILE A 122 -21.69 -0.16 -9.65
CA ILE A 122 -20.96 -0.11 -8.38
C ILE A 122 -20.95 1.35 -7.93
N THR A 123 -21.42 1.61 -6.72
CA THR A 123 -21.62 2.97 -6.18
C THR A 123 -20.54 3.39 -5.21
N GLU A 124 -19.92 2.43 -4.54
CA GLU A 124 -18.88 2.63 -3.56
C GLU A 124 -17.94 1.44 -3.55
N TRP A 125 -16.69 1.68 -3.17
CA TRP A 125 -15.72 0.64 -2.86
C TRP A 125 -15.30 0.81 -1.40
N VAL A 126 -15.73 -0.11 -0.56
CA VAL A 126 -15.43 -0.09 0.88
C VAL A 126 -14.05 -0.68 1.09
N GLN A 127 -13.13 0.13 1.62
CA GLN A 127 -11.79 -0.31 1.99
C GLN A 127 -11.78 -0.91 3.39
N THR A 128 -11.22 -2.11 3.51
CA THR A 128 -10.92 -2.80 4.78
C THR A 128 -9.54 -3.47 4.70
N GLY A 129 -9.17 -4.24 5.72
CA GLY A 129 -7.90 -4.98 5.78
C GLY A 129 -6.99 -4.53 6.92
N THR A 130 -5.90 -5.27 7.11
CA THR A 130 -4.96 -5.02 8.23
C THR A 130 -4.09 -3.78 8.00
N CYS A 131 -4.01 -3.28 6.77
CA CYS A 131 -3.22 -2.10 6.44
C CYS A 131 -3.61 -0.84 7.23
N ILE A 132 -4.89 -0.72 7.63
CA ILE A 132 -5.41 0.43 8.41
C ILE A 132 -4.86 0.37 9.84
N ALA A 133 -4.87 -0.82 10.45
CA ALA A 133 -4.36 -1.02 11.81
C ALA A 133 -2.83 -0.88 11.87
N ASN A 134 -2.15 -1.36 10.82
CA ASN A 134 -0.70 -1.19 10.65
C ASN A 134 -0.32 0.23 10.23
N GLY A 135 -1.30 1.06 9.88
CA GLY A 135 -1.10 2.43 9.42
C GLY A 135 -0.19 2.49 8.21
N VAL A 136 -0.31 1.56 7.26
CA VAL A 136 0.40 1.58 5.95
C VAL A 136 -0.54 1.99 4.80
N CYS A 137 -1.83 1.92 5.06
CA CYS A 137 -2.92 2.60 4.38
C CYS A 137 -3.72 3.39 5.46
#